data_AF-A0A2S6CP25-F1
#
_entry.id   AF-A0A2S6CP25-F1
#
_cell.length_a   1.000
_cell.length_b   1.000
_cell.length_c   1.000
_cell.angle_alpha   90.00
_cell.angle_beta   90.00
_cell.angle_gamma   90.00
#
_symmetry.space_group_name_H-M   'P 1'
#
loop_
_entity.id
_entity.type
_entity.pdbx_description
1 polymer ?
#
loop_
_entity_poly.entity_id
_entity_poly.type
_entity_poly.pdbx_seq_one_letter_code
_entity_poly.pdbx_strand_id
1 'polypeptide(L)'
;MSAGVKNRRSIMYVQYLEHIKFDSFDELEKNVFKVVGDKYQVASIIHDKDVSDETGELERPHIHMFFYCENKLSAAKLMQATNETQMNQFEFFERKDAGFLYLIHAGRKDRHKYQYSIDEVSANFDYREYVENLKANYSTSLDTMLEDVLESRIKYSDIQNDNDLSLLYAKNKTKIDNALNIASKRRVEARKNMEIPVVWIYGDYSGVGKTAYAKQKAEELKMAYGYSSYMTSANNDPFQEYKGEEVVIIDDIKPNDIELSDLLRLLDPYNATSVRSRYSNKYVSADVIFVTSMYSPEQFFIASSINFDKEPIDQLLRRISSVCYVKPVNDGEYLAEVNVFKMNKLDEPVVIEGKFDYIAGKKVEVKTRYQLRETKKKN
;
A
#
# COMPACT_ATOMS: atom_id res chain seq x y z
N MET A 1 5.70 -20.60 -25.82
CA MET A 1 6.05 -19.47 -26.70
C MET A 1 6.85 -18.48 -25.88
N SER A 2 8.13 -18.31 -26.21
CA SER A 2 9.11 -17.56 -25.42
C SER A 2 8.83 -16.05 -25.49
N ALA A 3 8.52 -15.44 -24.35
CA ALA A 3 8.50 -14.00 -24.20
C ALA A 3 9.85 -13.41 -24.66
N GLY A 4 9.79 -12.35 -25.46
CA GLY A 4 10.92 -11.81 -26.22
C GLY A 4 12.14 -11.50 -25.38
N VAL A 5 13.28 -12.12 -25.73
CA VAL A 5 14.61 -11.79 -25.23
C VAL A 5 15.05 -10.46 -25.85
N LYS A 6 14.49 -9.35 -25.35
CA LYS A 6 14.94 -7.99 -25.71
C LYS A 6 16.36 -7.77 -25.19
N ASN A 7 17.18 -7.09 -25.98
CA ASN A 7 18.57 -6.71 -25.70
C ASN A 7 18.73 -6.08 -24.31
N ARG A 8 19.13 -6.89 -23.32
CA ARG A 8 19.41 -6.41 -21.96
C ARG A 8 20.78 -5.72 -21.95
N ARG A 9 20.77 -4.43 -21.64
CA ARG A 9 21.94 -3.53 -21.64
C ARG A 9 22.48 -3.21 -20.25
N SER A 10 21.67 -3.48 -19.22
CA SER A 10 21.94 -3.07 -17.85
C SER A 10 21.69 -4.23 -16.88
N ILE A 11 22.61 -4.46 -15.94
CA ILE A 11 22.54 -5.54 -14.97
C ILE A 11 23.34 -5.18 -13.71
N MET A 12 22.82 -5.54 -12.54
CA MET A 12 23.48 -5.40 -11.25
C MET A 12 24.05 -6.75 -10.83
N TYR A 13 25.29 -6.77 -10.34
CA TYR A 13 25.85 -7.91 -9.61
C TYR A 13 25.75 -7.61 -8.11
N VAL A 14 25.19 -8.55 -7.34
CA VAL A 14 25.02 -8.44 -5.89
C VAL A 14 25.63 -9.66 -5.22
N GLN A 15 26.49 -9.46 -4.22
CA GLN A 15 27.10 -10.56 -3.48
C GLN A 15 27.51 -10.13 -2.08
N TYR A 16 27.43 -11.03 -1.10
CA TYR A 16 27.99 -10.74 0.23
C TYR A 16 29.51 -10.67 0.18
N LEU A 17 30.12 -9.75 0.94
CA LEU A 17 31.59 -9.60 0.95
C LEU A 17 32.32 -10.91 1.28
N GLU A 18 31.75 -11.73 2.18
CA GLU A 18 32.29 -13.04 2.57
C GLU A 18 32.18 -14.14 1.48
N HIS A 19 31.50 -13.86 0.37
CA HIS A 19 31.22 -14.85 -0.68
C HIS A 19 31.86 -14.53 -2.03
N ILE A 20 32.51 -13.36 -2.16
CA ILE A 20 33.25 -12.99 -3.36
C ILE A 20 34.35 -14.03 -3.65
N LYS A 21 34.67 -14.22 -4.93
CA LYS A 21 35.62 -15.24 -5.41
C LYS A 21 37.04 -14.68 -5.63
N PHE A 22 37.40 -13.68 -4.83
CA PHE A 22 38.65 -12.93 -4.84
C PHE A 22 39.11 -12.65 -3.40
N ASP A 23 40.38 -12.34 -3.19
CA ASP A 23 40.91 -12.12 -1.84
C ASP A 23 40.39 -10.82 -1.21
N SER A 24 39.94 -9.88 -2.03
CA SER A 24 39.31 -8.63 -1.59
C SER A 24 38.37 -8.06 -2.65
N PHE A 25 37.52 -7.11 -2.23
CA PHE A 25 36.67 -6.34 -3.13
C PHE A 25 37.50 -5.55 -4.16
N ASP A 26 38.61 -4.96 -3.74
CA ASP A 26 39.53 -4.23 -4.62
C ASP A 26 40.10 -5.11 -5.74
N GLU A 27 40.38 -6.38 -5.45
CA GLU A 27 40.87 -7.33 -6.46
C GLU A 27 39.78 -7.75 -7.45
N LEU A 28 38.57 -8.01 -6.95
CA LEU A 28 37.40 -8.24 -7.79
C LEU A 28 37.18 -7.05 -8.74
N GLU A 29 37.18 -5.83 -8.20
CA GLU A 29 36.95 -4.61 -8.98
C GLU A 29 38.02 -4.41 -10.05
N LYS A 30 39.30 -4.54 -9.69
CA LYS A 30 40.42 -4.47 -10.64
C LYS A 30 40.28 -5.52 -11.74
N ASN A 31 39.92 -6.76 -11.40
CA ASN A 31 39.71 -7.81 -12.39
C ASN A 31 38.52 -7.48 -13.30
N VAL A 32 37.41 -7.01 -12.73
CA VAL A 32 36.23 -6.64 -13.49
C VAL A 32 36.55 -5.54 -14.49
N PHE A 33 37.11 -4.41 -14.04
CA PHE A 33 37.46 -3.27 -14.91
C PHE A 33 38.41 -3.70 -16.03
N LYS A 34 39.39 -4.56 -15.73
CA LYS A 34 40.31 -5.14 -16.72
C LYS A 34 39.59 -6.03 -17.74
N VAL A 35 38.74 -6.95 -17.30
CA VAL A 35 38.09 -7.93 -18.19
C VAL A 35 37.07 -7.23 -19.08
N VAL A 36 36.20 -6.39 -18.51
CA VAL A 36 35.13 -5.74 -19.27
C VAL A 36 35.67 -4.63 -20.18
N GLY A 37 36.68 -3.88 -19.72
CA GLY A 37 37.28 -2.73 -20.40
C GLY A 37 36.27 -1.62 -20.68
N ASP A 38 36.66 -0.67 -21.53
CA ASP A 38 35.87 0.54 -21.85
C ASP A 38 34.57 0.27 -22.63
N LYS A 39 34.31 -0.99 -23.01
CA LYS A 39 33.04 -1.40 -23.64
C LYS A 39 31.86 -1.34 -22.67
N TYR A 40 32.14 -1.31 -21.37
CA TYR A 40 31.14 -1.27 -20.31
C TYR A 40 31.40 -0.05 -19.46
N GLN A 41 30.32 0.61 -19.04
CA GLN A 41 30.37 1.51 -17.89
C GLN A 41 30.04 0.68 -16.66
N VAL A 42 30.95 0.68 -15.70
CA VAL A 42 30.83 -0.08 -14.46
C VAL A 42 31.07 0.85 -13.29
N ALA A 43 30.21 0.73 -12.28
CA ALA A 43 30.37 1.40 -11.00
C ALA A 43 30.01 0.43 -9.88
N SER A 44 30.69 0.53 -8.75
CA SER A 44 30.61 -0.40 -7.63
C SER A 44 30.77 0.28 -6.29
N ILE A 45 30.14 -0.31 -5.26
CA ILE A 45 30.13 0.17 -3.89
C ILE A 45 29.93 -1.00 -2.91
N ILE A 46 30.39 -0.82 -1.68
CA ILE A 46 30.05 -1.69 -0.55
C ILE A 46 28.86 -1.08 0.20
N HIS A 47 27.78 -1.84 0.33
CA HIS A 47 26.68 -1.51 1.23
C HIS A 47 26.92 -2.16 2.59
N ASP A 48 27.22 -1.34 3.59
CA ASP A 48 27.51 -1.73 4.98
C ASP A 48 26.60 -1.04 6.01
N LYS A 49 25.65 -0.23 5.55
CA LYS A 49 24.74 0.62 6.35
C LYS A 49 23.26 0.34 6.05
N ASP A 50 22.97 -0.71 5.29
CA ASP A 50 21.61 -1.10 4.90
C ASP A 50 20.89 -1.72 6.10
N VAL A 51 19.62 -1.36 6.29
CA VAL A 51 18.77 -1.87 7.37
C VAL A 51 17.62 -2.64 6.74
N SER A 52 17.38 -3.86 7.21
CA SER A 52 16.29 -4.70 6.71
C SER A 52 14.94 -4.09 7.05
N ASP A 53 14.07 -3.92 6.05
CA ASP A 53 12.70 -3.44 6.25
C ASP A 53 11.84 -4.44 7.06
N GLU A 54 12.20 -5.74 7.06
CA GLU A 54 11.47 -6.78 7.77
C GLU A 54 11.85 -6.88 9.25
N THR A 55 13.15 -6.82 9.55
CA THR A 55 13.66 -7.06 10.91
C THR A 55 14.09 -5.79 11.63
N GLY A 56 14.38 -4.71 10.89
CA GLY A 56 15.00 -3.50 11.42
C GLY A 56 16.47 -3.66 11.82
N GLU A 57 17.08 -4.81 11.52
CA GLU A 57 18.48 -5.08 11.80
C GLU A 57 19.38 -4.66 10.64
N LEU A 58 20.65 -4.37 10.95
CA LEU A 58 21.66 -4.07 9.94
C LEU A 58 21.91 -5.30 9.06
N GLU A 59 21.82 -5.12 7.76
CA GLU A 59 22.12 -6.17 6.80
C GLU A 59 23.61 -6.50 6.78
N ARG A 60 23.92 -7.73 6.37
CA ARG A 60 25.32 -8.15 6.20
C ARG A 60 25.96 -7.32 5.09
N PRO A 61 27.22 -6.86 5.28
CA PRO A 61 27.94 -6.13 4.25
C PRO A 61 27.98 -6.88 2.92
N HIS A 62 27.53 -6.21 1.87
CA HIS A 62 27.41 -6.77 0.53
C HIS A 62 27.80 -5.75 -0.53
N ILE A 63 28.14 -6.24 -1.71
CA ILE A 63 28.60 -5.43 -2.82
C ILE A 63 27.47 -5.26 -3.83
N HIS A 64 27.38 -4.06 -4.39
CA HIS A 64 26.62 -3.77 -5.60
C HIS A 64 27.60 -3.34 -6.68
N MET A 65 27.53 -3.97 -7.85
CA MET A 65 28.34 -3.60 -9.01
C MET A 65 27.46 -3.56 -10.25
N PHE A 66 27.21 -2.35 -10.75
CA PHE A 66 26.31 -2.14 -11.88
C PHE A 66 27.08 -2.11 -13.20
N PHE A 67 26.59 -2.85 -14.19
CA PHE A 67 27.17 -2.94 -15.52
C PHE A 67 26.19 -2.38 -16.54
N TYR A 68 26.66 -1.44 -17.34
CA TYR A 68 25.96 -0.93 -18.51
C TYR A 68 26.80 -1.13 -19.77
N CYS A 69 26.19 -1.65 -20.83
CA CYS A 69 26.79 -1.71 -22.16
C CYS A 69 25.82 -1.14 -23.19
N GLU A 70 26.26 -0.11 -23.94
CA GLU A 70 25.47 0.53 -25.01
C GLU A 70 24.93 -0.47 -26.02
N ASN A 71 25.64 -1.58 -26.25
CA ASN A 71 25.22 -2.63 -27.15
C ASN A 71 24.39 -3.71 -26.44
N LYS A 72 25.02 -4.83 -26.07
CA LYS A 72 24.39 -5.96 -25.40
C LYS A 72 25.37 -6.53 -24.40
N LEU A 73 24.87 -6.88 -23.21
CA LEU A 73 25.65 -7.57 -22.20
C LEU A 73 26.04 -8.98 -22.65
N SER A 74 27.27 -9.40 -22.33
CA SER A 74 27.71 -10.78 -22.49
C SER A 74 27.73 -11.47 -21.13
N ALA A 75 26.77 -12.37 -20.88
CA ALA A 75 26.73 -13.16 -19.65
C ALA A 75 28.05 -13.90 -19.39
N ALA A 76 28.64 -14.50 -20.43
CA ALA A 76 29.93 -15.19 -20.31
C ALA A 76 31.06 -14.25 -19.88
N LYS A 77 31.04 -12.99 -20.36
CA LYS A 77 32.04 -11.99 -20.00
C LYS A 77 31.86 -11.49 -18.57
N LEU A 78 30.62 -11.28 -18.14
CA LEU A 78 30.29 -10.89 -16.77
C LEU A 78 30.69 -11.98 -15.77
N MET A 79 30.32 -13.23 -16.06
CA MET A 79 30.72 -14.40 -15.27
C MET A 79 32.24 -14.58 -15.21
N GLN A 80 32.96 -14.37 -16.32
CA GLN A 80 34.42 -14.36 -16.32
C GLN A 80 35.00 -13.24 -15.45
N ALA A 81 34.39 -12.05 -15.50
CA ALA A 81 34.85 -10.88 -14.75
C ALA A 81 34.66 -11.04 -13.23
N THR A 82 33.57 -11.68 -12.80
CA THR A 82 33.26 -11.89 -11.37
C THR A 82 33.64 -13.27 -10.85
N ASN A 83 34.15 -14.16 -11.72
CA ASN A 83 34.45 -15.56 -11.44
C ASN A 83 33.23 -16.36 -10.92
N GLU A 84 32.04 -15.97 -11.36
CA GLU A 84 30.78 -16.65 -11.04
C GLU A 84 30.46 -17.74 -12.08
N THR A 85 29.87 -18.84 -11.64
CA THR A 85 29.51 -19.97 -12.52
C THR A 85 28.05 -19.92 -13.00
N GLN A 86 27.23 -19.03 -12.43
CA GLN A 86 25.81 -18.87 -12.76
C GLN A 86 25.39 -17.40 -12.65
N MET A 87 24.24 -17.06 -13.25
CA MET A 87 23.69 -15.70 -13.28
C MET A 87 22.82 -15.36 -12.05
N ASN A 88 22.78 -16.19 -11.01
CA ASN A 88 21.84 -16.00 -9.89
C ASN A 88 22.13 -14.73 -9.08
N GLN A 89 23.38 -14.28 -9.09
CA GLN A 89 23.83 -13.05 -8.42
C GLN A 89 23.66 -11.80 -9.29
N PHE A 90 22.99 -11.95 -10.43
CA PHE A 90 22.85 -10.88 -11.41
C PHE A 90 21.38 -10.53 -11.65
N GLU A 91 21.03 -9.28 -11.34
CA GLU A 91 19.69 -8.76 -11.47
C GLU A 91 19.59 -7.77 -12.64
N PHE A 92 18.64 -7.97 -13.53
CA PHE A 92 18.52 -7.13 -14.72
C PHE A 92 17.77 -5.83 -14.43
N PHE A 93 18.29 -4.74 -14.97
CA PHE A 93 17.67 -3.42 -14.90
C PHE A 93 17.22 -2.98 -16.30
N GLU A 94 16.05 -2.36 -16.38
CA GLU A 94 15.55 -1.81 -17.65
C GLU A 94 16.25 -0.51 -18.02
N ARG A 95 16.59 0.30 -17.02
CA ARG A 95 17.14 1.64 -17.19
C ARG A 95 18.54 1.75 -16.61
N LYS A 96 19.42 2.40 -17.38
CA LYS A 96 20.79 2.75 -16.97
C LYS A 96 20.80 3.62 -15.72
N ASP A 97 20.05 4.72 -15.72
CA ASP A 97 20.04 5.69 -14.61
C ASP A 97 19.55 5.04 -13.30
N ALA A 98 18.56 4.16 -13.39
CA ALA A 98 17.98 3.51 -12.22
C ALA A 98 19.02 2.67 -11.48
N GLY A 99 19.84 1.90 -12.19
CA GLY A 99 20.87 1.09 -11.55
C GLY A 99 22.04 1.90 -11.03
N PHE A 100 22.48 2.94 -11.73
CA PHE A 100 23.55 3.81 -11.21
C PHE A 100 23.11 4.63 -9.99
N LEU A 101 21.86 5.12 -9.94
CA LEU A 101 21.32 5.80 -8.76
C LEU A 101 21.09 4.85 -7.58
N TYR A 102 20.83 3.57 -7.85
CA TYR A 102 20.63 2.54 -6.83
C TYR A 102 21.87 2.37 -5.95
N LEU A 103 23.07 2.46 -6.53
CA LEU A 103 24.35 2.33 -5.80
C LEU A 103 24.47 3.30 -4.61
N ILE A 104 23.82 4.45 -4.66
CA ILE A 104 23.86 5.43 -3.55
C ILE A 104 22.49 5.62 -2.90
N HIS A 105 21.55 4.72 -3.19
CA HIS A 105 20.14 4.82 -2.80
C HIS A 105 19.44 6.14 -3.16
N ALA A 106 19.98 6.87 -4.15
CA ALA A 106 19.41 8.13 -4.61
C ALA A 106 18.20 7.94 -5.56
N GLY A 107 17.86 6.68 -5.86
CA GLY A 107 16.64 6.34 -6.58
C GLY A 107 15.40 6.76 -5.79
N ARG A 108 14.32 7.16 -6.49
CA ARG A 108 13.07 7.60 -5.83
C ARG A 108 12.52 6.58 -4.84
N LYS A 109 12.58 5.30 -5.21
CA LYS A 109 12.09 4.19 -4.39
C LYS A 109 12.97 3.94 -3.17
N ASP A 110 14.24 4.35 -3.20
CA ASP A 110 15.25 4.03 -2.20
C ASP A 110 15.54 5.18 -1.23
N ARG A 111 14.83 6.31 -1.36
CA ARG A 111 15.01 7.51 -0.49
C ARG A 111 14.82 7.24 1.01
N HIS A 112 14.08 6.20 1.37
CA HIS A 112 13.89 5.79 2.76
C HIS A 112 15.07 4.97 3.30
N LYS A 113 15.91 4.41 2.43
CA LYS A 113 17.12 3.67 2.80
C LYS A 113 18.26 4.64 3.14
N TYR A 114 19.29 4.11 3.79
CA TYR A 114 20.52 4.86 4.04
C TYR A 114 21.11 5.39 2.72
N GLN A 115 21.40 6.69 2.67
CA GLN A 115 21.92 7.35 1.47
C GLN A 115 23.46 7.35 1.52
N TYR A 116 24.10 6.56 0.65
CA TYR A 116 25.56 6.54 0.56
C TYR A 116 26.11 7.79 -0.11
N SER A 117 27.34 8.14 0.25
CA SER A 117 28.05 9.21 -0.42
C SER A 117 28.42 8.79 -1.84
N ILE A 118 28.34 9.74 -2.77
CA ILE A 118 28.81 9.56 -4.14
C ILE A 118 30.33 9.27 -4.20
N ASP A 119 31.07 9.68 -3.16
CA ASP A 119 32.50 9.43 -3.00
C ASP A 119 32.82 7.98 -2.58
N GLU A 120 31.83 7.21 -2.14
CA GLU A 120 32.00 5.79 -1.80
C GLU A 120 31.92 4.90 -3.05
N VAL A 121 31.55 5.45 -4.21
CA VAL A 121 31.42 4.70 -5.47
C VAL A 121 32.73 4.75 -6.25
N SER A 122 33.23 3.57 -6.62
CA SER A 122 34.32 3.42 -7.59
C SER A 122 33.74 3.13 -8.98
N ALA A 123 34.28 3.73 -10.03
CA ALA A 123 33.78 3.56 -11.39
C ALA A 123 34.87 3.70 -12.45
N ASN A 124 34.65 3.08 -13.61
CA ASN A 124 35.54 3.20 -14.77
C ASN A 124 35.17 4.36 -15.73
N PHE A 125 34.30 5.26 -15.30
CA PHE A 125 33.86 6.46 -16.00
C PHE A 125 33.57 7.57 -14.97
N ASP A 126 33.28 8.80 -15.42
CA ASP A 126 32.91 9.89 -14.51
C ASP A 126 31.49 9.68 -13.95
N TYR A 127 31.40 8.86 -12.91
CA TYR A 127 30.16 8.54 -12.22
C TYR A 127 29.58 9.76 -11.50
N ARG A 128 30.45 10.59 -10.90
CA ARG A 128 30.05 11.80 -10.19
C ARG A 128 29.34 12.76 -11.15
N GLU A 129 30.00 13.11 -12.25
CA GLU A 129 29.43 14.00 -13.26
C GLU A 129 28.12 13.41 -13.83
N TYR A 130 28.08 12.10 -14.11
CA TYR A 130 26.87 11.44 -14.61
C TYR A 130 25.69 11.54 -13.64
N VAL A 131 25.90 11.24 -12.36
CA VAL A 131 24.83 11.29 -11.34
C VAL A 131 24.43 12.72 -11.01
N GLU A 132 25.37 13.67 -10.95
CA GLU A 132 25.06 15.08 -10.73
C GLU A 132 24.25 15.66 -11.90
N ASN A 133 24.59 15.33 -13.14
CA ASN A 133 23.80 15.68 -14.32
C ASN A 133 22.43 15.00 -14.31
N LEU A 134 22.34 13.75 -13.88
CA LEU A 134 21.03 13.10 -13.69
C LEU A 134 20.21 13.86 -12.66
N LYS A 135 20.76 14.15 -11.47
CA LYS A 135 20.08 14.88 -10.40
C LYS A 135 19.63 16.28 -10.85
N ALA A 136 20.45 17.00 -11.61
CA ALA A 136 20.13 18.30 -12.17
C ALA A 136 19.00 18.24 -13.22
N ASN A 137 18.98 17.19 -14.05
CA ASN A 137 17.90 16.92 -15.01
C ASN A 137 16.68 16.23 -14.39
N TYR A 138 16.78 15.77 -13.14
CA TYR A 138 15.72 15.16 -12.34
C TYR A 138 14.73 16.18 -11.76
N SER A 139 14.66 17.40 -12.32
CA SER A 139 13.40 18.14 -12.28
C SER A 139 12.37 17.24 -12.95
N THR A 140 11.50 16.61 -12.16
CA THR A 140 10.56 15.58 -12.64
C THR A 140 9.92 16.06 -13.94
N SER A 141 10.26 15.43 -15.07
CA SER A 141 9.54 15.73 -16.29
C SER A 141 8.10 15.29 -16.07
N LEU A 142 7.17 16.06 -16.62
CA LEU A 142 5.75 15.74 -16.51
C LEU A 142 5.48 14.28 -16.95
N ASP A 143 6.12 13.82 -18.01
CA ASP A 143 5.93 12.48 -18.55
C ASP A 143 6.36 11.40 -17.55
N THR A 144 7.49 11.58 -16.86
CA THR A 144 7.93 10.62 -15.82
C THR A 144 6.96 10.59 -14.64
N MET A 145 6.43 11.75 -14.21
CA MET A 145 5.40 11.78 -13.16
C MET A 145 4.13 11.06 -13.59
N LEU A 146 3.69 11.28 -14.84
CA LEU A 146 2.48 10.64 -15.36
C LEU A 146 2.64 9.12 -15.43
N GLU A 147 3.79 8.62 -15.90
CA GLU A 147 4.09 7.19 -15.89
C GLU A 147 4.11 6.61 -14.47
N ASP A 148 4.77 7.29 -13.53
CA ASP A 148 4.84 6.85 -12.14
C ASP A 148 3.46 6.84 -11.46
N VAL A 149 2.60 7.82 -11.75
CA VAL A 149 1.21 7.84 -11.28
C VAL A 149 0.39 6.70 -11.89
N LEU A 150 0.48 6.48 -13.21
CA LEU A 150 -0.28 5.44 -13.92
C LEU A 150 0.07 4.02 -13.46
N GLU A 151 1.30 3.83 -13.00
CA GLU A 151 1.82 2.57 -12.45
C GLU A 151 1.72 2.51 -10.92
N SER A 152 0.99 3.45 -10.29
CA SER A 152 0.76 3.53 -8.84
C SER A 152 2.04 3.64 -7.99
N ARG A 153 3.15 4.13 -8.56
CA ARG A 153 4.41 4.42 -7.86
C ARG A 153 4.40 5.78 -7.16
N ILE A 154 3.57 6.71 -7.65
CA ILE A 154 3.28 8.00 -7.01
C ILE A 154 1.78 8.07 -6.76
N LYS A 155 1.41 8.25 -5.50
CA LYS A 155 0.04 8.46 -5.02
C LYS A 155 -0.21 9.94 -4.76
N TYR A 156 -1.47 10.31 -4.55
CA TYR A 156 -1.82 11.68 -4.20
C TYR A 156 -1.14 12.17 -2.91
N SER A 157 -1.01 11.28 -1.90
CA SER A 157 -0.30 11.59 -0.66
C SER A 157 1.18 11.94 -0.89
N ASP A 158 1.83 11.25 -1.82
CA ASP A 158 3.25 11.51 -2.13
C ASP A 158 3.42 12.89 -2.77
N ILE A 159 2.47 13.29 -3.61
CA ILE A 159 2.42 14.63 -4.20
C ILE A 159 2.31 15.69 -3.12
N GLN A 160 1.48 15.48 -2.09
CA GLN A 160 1.29 16.44 -1.00
C GLN A 160 2.50 16.54 -0.05
N ASN A 161 3.27 15.47 0.08
CA ASN A 161 4.39 15.38 1.03
C ASN A 161 5.76 15.71 0.41
N ASP A 162 5.86 15.86 -0.92
CA ASP A 162 7.09 16.19 -1.64
C ASP A 162 6.94 17.53 -2.39
N ASN A 163 7.83 18.48 -2.11
CA ASN A 163 7.79 19.83 -2.67
C ASN A 163 7.94 19.87 -4.20
N ASP A 164 8.75 18.99 -4.78
CA ASP A 164 9.00 18.96 -6.23
C ASP A 164 7.79 18.37 -6.96
N LEU A 165 7.21 17.30 -6.42
CA LEU A 165 5.96 16.72 -6.93
C LEU A 165 4.81 17.71 -6.80
N SER A 166 4.70 18.41 -5.66
CA SER A 166 3.71 19.48 -5.43
C SER A 166 3.83 20.61 -6.45
N LEU A 167 5.05 21.08 -6.73
CA LEU A 167 5.28 22.14 -7.70
C LEU A 167 4.92 21.71 -9.12
N LEU A 168 5.27 20.47 -9.50
CA LEU A 168 4.93 19.93 -10.81
C LEU A 168 3.42 19.70 -10.95
N TYR A 169 2.77 19.25 -9.87
CA TYR A 169 1.32 19.11 -9.77
C TYR A 169 0.61 20.44 -9.94
N ALA A 170 1.03 21.48 -9.23
CA ALA A 170 0.45 22.81 -9.35
C ALA A 170 0.50 23.34 -10.80
N LYS A 171 1.60 23.07 -11.52
CA LYS A 171 1.79 23.47 -12.92
C LYS A 171 0.99 22.61 -13.92
N ASN A 172 0.64 21.36 -13.59
CA ASN A 172 0.08 20.39 -14.53
C ASN A 172 -1.16 19.66 -14.00
N LYS A 173 -1.89 20.30 -13.09
CA LYS A 173 -2.98 19.72 -12.29
C LYS A 173 -3.93 18.83 -13.09
N THR A 174 -4.48 19.33 -14.19
CA THR A 174 -5.46 18.59 -15.01
C THR A 174 -4.90 17.26 -15.53
N LYS A 175 -3.65 17.24 -16.02
CA LYS A 175 -3.05 16.03 -16.57
C LYS A 175 -2.79 14.99 -15.49
N ILE A 176 -2.31 15.43 -14.33
CA ILE A 176 -2.00 14.55 -13.21
C ILE A 176 -3.27 14.04 -12.53
N ASP A 177 -4.29 14.89 -12.36
CA ASP A 177 -5.62 14.46 -11.88
C ASP A 177 -6.22 13.40 -12.82
N ASN A 178 -6.07 13.56 -14.13
CA ASN A 178 -6.50 12.55 -15.10
C ASN A 178 -5.72 11.24 -14.94
N ALA A 179 -4.39 11.30 -14.78
CA ALA A 179 -3.57 10.12 -14.57
C ALA A 179 -3.92 9.39 -13.26
N LEU A 180 -4.11 10.12 -12.15
CA LEU A 180 -4.55 9.58 -10.87
C LEU A 180 -5.91 8.88 -11.02
N ASN A 181 -6.86 9.52 -11.69
CA ASN A 181 -8.17 8.92 -11.95
C ASN A 181 -8.09 7.63 -12.80
N ILE A 182 -7.21 7.58 -13.79
CA ILE A 182 -6.97 6.38 -14.60
C ILE A 182 -6.35 5.27 -13.74
N ALA A 183 -5.35 5.60 -12.92
CA ALA A 183 -4.70 4.67 -12.01
C ALA A 183 -5.71 4.05 -11.02
N SER A 184 -6.56 4.87 -10.40
CA SER A 184 -7.63 4.41 -9.49
C SER A 184 -8.60 3.45 -10.19
N LYS A 185 -9.01 3.74 -11.44
CA LYS A 185 -9.87 2.84 -12.23
C LYS A 185 -9.16 1.52 -12.56
N ARG A 186 -7.87 1.54 -12.91
CA ARG A 186 -7.08 0.32 -13.15
C ARG A 186 -6.99 -0.54 -11.91
N ARG A 187 -6.77 0.07 -10.75
CA ARG A 187 -6.74 -0.61 -9.44
C ARG A 187 -8.05 -1.32 -9.13
N VAL A 188 -9.17 -0.64 -9.37
CA VAL A 188 -10.52 -1.20 -9.22
C VAL A 188 -10.71 -2.42 -10.13
N GLU A 189 -10.42 -2.30 -11.42
CA GLU A 189 -10.59 -3.42 -12.36
C GLU A 189 -9.67 -4.60 -12.04
N ALA A 190 -8.41 -4.34 -11.64
CA ALA A 190 -7.47 -5.38 -11.22
C ALA A 190 -7.95 -6.17 -10.00
N ARG A 191 -8.90 -5.61 -9.23
CA ARG A 191 -9.41 -6.18 -7.98
C ARG A 191 -10.88 -6.56 -8.02
N LYS A 192 -11.50 -6.56 -9.19
CA LYS A 192 -12.93 -6.86 -9.39
C LYS A 192 -13.41 -8.18 -8.78
N ASN A 193 -12.50 -9.12 -8.51
CA ASN A 193 -12.79 -10.42 -7.91
C ASN A 193 -12.17 -10.60 -6.51
N MET A 194 -11.61 -9.55 -5.91
CA MET A 194 -11.04 -9.59 -4.57
C MET A 194 -12.07 -9.04 -3.58
N GLU A 195 -12.26 -9.74 -2.47
CA GLU A 195 -13.12 -9.29 -1.39
C GLU A 195 -12.45 -8.13 -0.65
N ILE A 196 -13.13 -6.99 -0.54
CA ILE A 196 -12.69 -5.86 0.29
C ILE A 196 -13.07 -6.16 1.74
N PRO A 197 -12.11 -6.36 2.65
CA PRO A 197 -12.41 -6.57 4.06
C PRO A 197 -13.06 -5.34 4.70
N VAL A 198 -14.21 -5.58 5.33
CA VAL A 198 -14.93 -4.58 6.13
C VAL A 198 -14.87 -4.97 7.61
N VAL A 199 -14.35 -4.07 8.44
CA VAL A 199 -14.23 -4.25 9.89
C VAL A 199 -15.14 -3.27 10.60
N TRP A 200 -16.18 -3.79 11.26
CA TRP A 200 -17.13 -2.99 12.03
C TRP A 200 -16.68 -2.89 13.48
N ILE A 201 -16.39 -1.68 13.95
CA ILE A 201 -15.89 -1.40 15.29
C ILE A 201 -16.99 -0.70 16.09
N TYR A 202 -17.45 -1.33 17.17
CA TYR A 202 -18.51 -0.78 18.01
C TYR A 202 -18.22 -0.93 19.50
N GLY A 203 -19.00 -0.22 20.32
CA GLY A 203 -18.85 -0.20 21.77
C GLY A 203 -19.93 0.68 22.38
N ASP A 204 -20.38 0.31 23.58
CA ASP A 204 -21.63 0.81 24.19
C ASP A 204 -21.63 2.30 24.53
N TYR A 205 -20.45 2.91 24.65
CA TYR A 205 -20.30 4.33 25.01
C TYR A 205 -19.48 5.11 23.98
N SER A 206 -19.74 6.41 23.89
CA SER A 206 -18.84 7.34 23.20
C SER A 206 -17.51 7.44 23.96
N GLY A 207 -16.42 7.74 23.26
CA GLY A 207 -15.12 7.93 23.89
C GLY A 207 -14.36 6.66 24.31
N VAL A 208 -14.92 5.45 24.10
CA VAL A 208 -14.26 4.17 24.46
C VAL A 208 -13.08 3.77 23.56
N GLY A 209 -12.64 4.64 22.64
CA GLY A 209 -11.47 4.39 21.79
C GLY A 209 -11.74 3.71 20.45
N LYS A 210 -12.99 3.63 19.96
CA LYS A 210 -13.33 3.03 18.64
C LYS A 210 -12.55 3.65 17.48
N THR A 211 -12.62 4.97 17.34
CA THR A 211 -11.89 5.74 16.32
C THR A 211 -10.38 5.64 16.52
N ALA A 212 -9.91 5.62 17.77
CA ALA A 212 -8.50 5.45 18.08
C ALA A 212 -8.00 4.07 17.61
N TYR A 213 -8.77 3.01 17.83
CA TYR A 213 -8.46 1.66 17.35
C TYR A 213 -8.44 1.59 15.82
N ALA A 214 -9.42 2.19 15.13
CA ALA A 214 -9.44 2.25 13.67
C ALA A 214 -8.18 2.97 13.11
N LYS A 215 -7.81 4.11 13.71
CA LYS A 215 -6.60 4.87 13.36
C LYS A 215 -5.33 4.08 13.62
N GLN A 216 -5.25 3.38 14.75
CA GLN A 216 -4.12 2.50 15.06
C GLN A 216 -3.96 1.43 13.97
N LYS A 217 -5.03 0.78 13.55
CA LYS A 217 -4.98 -0.23 12.48
C LYS A 217 -4.61 0.38 11.12
N ALA A 218 -5.06 1.59 10.83
CA ALA A 218 -4.63 2.30 9.64
C ALA A 218 -3.12 2.62 9.66
N GLU A 219 -2.56 3.04 10.80
CA GLU A 219 -1.12 3.25 10.94
C GLU A 219 -0.33 1.94 10.87
N GLU A 220 -0.82 0.83 11.44
CA GLU A 220 -0.20 -0.49 11.26
C GLU A 220 -0.13 -0.88 9.77
N LEU A 221 -1.20 -0.67 9.00
CA LEU A 221 -1.22 -0.93 7.56
C LEU A 221 -0.31 0.02 6.77
N LYS A 222 -0.19 1.28 7.21
CA LYS A 222 0.75 2.24 6.64
C LYS A 222 2.20 1.80 6.84
N MET A 223 2.55 1.35 8.04
CA MET A 223 3.90 0.87 8.34
C MET A 223 4.24 -0.42 7.58
N ALA A 224 3.28 -1.35 7.47
CA ALA A 224 3.51 -2.64 6.80
C ALA A 224 3.50 -2.56 5.26
N TYR A 225 2.68 -1.67 4.68
CA TYR A 225 2.40 -1.70 3.23
C TYR A 225 2.49 -0.32 2.55
N GLY A 226 2.84 0.75 3.27
CA GLY A 226 2.84 2.12 2.73
C GLY A 226 1.44 2.61 2.35
N TYR A 227 0.41 2.13 3.04
CA TYR A 227 -0.97 2.54 2.80
C TYR A 227 -1.23 3.95 3.32
N SER A 228 -2.04 4.69 2.57
CA SER A 228 -2.63 5.95 2.99
C SER A 228 -4.05 5.72 3.53
N SER A 229 -4.49 6.57 4.45
CA SER A 229 -5.83 6.46 5.04
C SER A 229 -6.65 7.74 4.85
N TYR A 230 -7.93 7.54 4.57
CA TYR A 230 -8.95 8.58 4.52
C TYR A 230 -9.98 8.33 5.61
N MET A 231 -10.36 9.37 6.34
CA MET A 231 -11.41 9.30 7.35
C MET A 231 -12.54 10.23 6.95
N THR A 232 -13.78 9.73 6.98
CA THR A 232 -14.96 10.54 6.69
C THR A 232 -15.12 11.64 7.74
N SER A 233 -15.58 12.81 7.31
CA SER A 233 -16.00 13.89 8.21
C SER A 233 -17.52 13.88 8.39
N ALA A 234 -18.03 14.46 9.47
CA ALA A 234 -19.45 14.54 9.82
C ALA A 234 -20.29 15.46 8.89
N ASN A 235 -19.84 15.68 7.66
CA ASN A 235 -20.43 16.60 6.71
C ASN A 235 -21.41 15.87 5.77
N ASN A 236 -22.33 16.61 5.16
CA ASN A 236 -23.32 16.09 4.19
C ASN A 236 -22.70 15.46 2.91
N ASP A 237 -21.37 15.42 2.74
CA ASP A 237 -20.66 14.73 1.65
C ASP A 237 -19.39 14.06 2.21
N PRO A 238 -19.52 12.90 2.87
CA PRO A 238 -18.45 12.30 3.66
C PRO A 238 -17.23 11.85 2.85
N PHE A 239 -17.35 11.76 1.51
CA PHE A 239 -16.29 11.34 0.58
C PHE A 239 -15.78 12.47 -0.32
N GLN A 240 -16.19 13.72 -0.04
CA GLN A 240 -15.79 14.89 -0.84
C GLN A 240 -14.26 15.04 -0.96
N GLU A 241 -13.50 14.65 0.07
CA GLU A 241 -12.04 14.78 0.04
C GLU A 241 -11.30 13.47 -0.22
N TYR A 242 -12.00 12.34 -0.42
CA TYR A 242 -11.35 11.07 -0.80
C TYR A 242 -10.57 11.20 -2.13
N LYS A 243 -9.30 10.80 -2.14
CA LYS A 243 -8.36 10.88 -3.28
C LYS A 243 -7.83 9.52 -3.74
N GLY A 244 -8.40 8.42 -3.25
CA GLY A 244 -7.99 7.06 -3.65
C GLY A 244 -7.18 6.33 -2.59
N GLU A 245 -7.28 6.76 -1.34
CA GLU A 245 -6.59 6.17 -0.19
C GLU A 245 -6.98 4.70 -0.01
N GLU A 246 -6.01 3.88 0.39
CA GLU A 246 -6.19 2.44 0.55
C GLU A 246 -7.06 2.06 1.74
N VAL A 247 -6.95 2.83 2.82
CA VAL A 247 -7.71 2.58 4.04
C VAL A 247 -8.79 3.64 4.14
N VAL A 248 -10.05 3.21 4.22
CA VAL A 248 -11.17 4.11 4.48
C VAL A 248 -11.70 3.87 5.88
N ILE A 249 -11.77 4.93 6.69
CA ILE A 249 -12.40 4.93 8.01
C ILE A 249 -13.71 5.72 7.90
N ILE A 250 -14.83 5.01 7.95
CA ILE A 250 -16.17 5.60 8.08
C ILE A 250 -16.41 5.81 9.57
N ASP A 251 -16.22 7.04 10.04
CA ASP A 251 -16.16 7.36 11.46
C ASP A 251 -17.51 7.82 12.05
N ASP A 252 -17.83 7.31 13.25
CA ASP A 252 -19.00 7.58 14.09
C ASP A 252 -20.35 7.54 13.35
N ILE A 253 -20.54 6.56 12.44
CA ILE A 253 -21.75 6.48 11.64
C ILE A 253 -22.97 6.09 12.47
N LYS A 254 -24.07 6.82 12.29
CA LYS A 254 -25.36 6.57 12.94
C LYS A 254 -26.42 6.16 11.91
N PRO A 255 -27.47 5.44 12.35
CA PRO A 255 -28.55 4.97 11.49
C PRO A 255 -29.22 6.05 10.60
N ASN A 256 -29.26 7.30 11.06
CA ASN A 256 -29.87 8.42 10.34
C ASN A 256 -28.88 9.22 9.47
N ASP A 257 -27.57 8.90 9.52
CA ASP A 257 -26.55 9.64 8.78
C ASP A 257 -26.45 9.20 7.31
N ILE A 258 -26.87 7.97 7.00
CA ILE A 258 -26.84 7.38 5.66
C ILE A 258 -28.08 6.52 5.43
N GLU A 259 -28.62 6.56 4.21
CA GLU A 259 -29.63 5.58 3.83
C GLU A 259 -29.02 4.17 3.81
N LEU A 260 -29.72 3.19 4.37
CA LEU A 260 -29.24 1.80 4.42
C LEU A 260 -28.85 1.28 3.03
N SER A 261 -29.61 1.62 1.99
CA SER A 261 -29.32 1.20 0.62
C SER A 261 -27.99 1.75 0.08
N ASP A 262 -27.60 2.96 0.47
CA ASP A 262 -26.34 3.58 0.09
C ASP A 262 -25.17 3.03 0.90
N LEU A 263 -25.38 2.73 2.20
CA LEU A 263 -24.39 2.01 3.01
C LEU A 263 -24.12 0.61 2.44
N LEU A 264 -25.16 -0.13 2.05
CA LEU A 264 -25.02 -1.46 1.45
C LEU A 264 -24.27 -1.43 0.12
N ARG A 265 -24.43 -0.37 -0.67
CA ARG A 265 -23.63 -0.16 -1.89
C ARG A 265 -22.17 0.16 -1.53
N LEU A 266 -21.94 1.05 -0.56
CA LEU A 266 -20.61 1.45 -0.15
C LEU A 266 -19.78 0.28 0.41
N LEU A 267 -20.42 -0.60 1.19
CA LEU A 267 -19.79 -1.75 1.81
C LEU A 267 -19.81 -3.00 0.91
N ASP A 268 -20.20 -2.91 -0.36
CA ASP A 268 -20.20 -4.06 -1.25
C ASP A 268 -18.77 -4.60 -1.44
N PRO A 269 -18.45 -5.81 -0.97
CA PRO A 269 -17.09 -6.30 -0.94
C PRO A 269 -16.52 -6.65 -2.31
N TYR A 270 -17.35 -6.69 -3.36
CA TYR A 270 -16.93 -7.04 -4.72
C TYR A 270 -17.03 -5.89 -5.72
N ASN A 271 -17.62 -4.77 -5.32
CA ASN A 271 -17.89 -3.65 -6.23
C ASN A 271 -17.23 -2.37 -5.70
N ALA A 272 -16.39 -1.75 -6.52
CA ALA A 272 -16.01 -0.37 -6.30
C ALA A 272 -17.22 0.52 -6.58
N THR A 273 -17.77 1.13 -5.54
CA THR A 273 -19.01 1.88 -5.64
C THR A 273 -18.74 3.33 -5.99
N SER A 274 -19.50 3.86 -6.94
CA SER A 274 -19.62 5.31 -7.13
C SER A 274 -20.49 5.90 -6.02
N VAL A 275 -19.88 6.60 -5.07
CA VAL A 275 -20.62 7.39 -4.08
C VAL A 275 -21.01 8.72 -4.73
N ARG A 276 -22.27 9.15 -4.53
CA ARG A 276 -22.73 10.47 -4.98
C ARG A 276 -21.96 11.54 -4.21
N SER A 277 -21.08 12.28 -4.88
CA SER A 277 -20.57 13.57 -4.39
C SER A 277 -21.20 14.69 -5.20
N ARG A 278 -21.37 15.87 -4.58
CA ARG A 278 -22.07 17.03 -5.18
C ARG A 278 -21.51 17.52 -6.51
N TYR A 279 -20.33 17.05 -6.92
CA TYR A 279 -19.62 17.54 -8.11
C TYR A 279 -19.16 16.43 -9.08
N SER A 280 -19.12 15.16 -8.66
CA SER A 280 -18.90 13.99 -9.52
C SER A 280 -19.13 12.68 -8.74
N ASN A 281 -19.53 11.61 -9.42
CA ASN A 281 -19.52 10.28 -8.83
C ASN A 281 -18.08 9.87 -8.51
N LYS A 282 -17.76 9.59 -7.24
CA LYS A 282 -16.42 9.13 -6.82
C LYS A 282 -16.39 7.63 -6.61
N TYR A 283 -15.43 6.96 -7.24
CA TYR A 283 -15.18 5.54 -7.04
C TYR A 283 -14.37 5.34 -5.76
N VAL A 284 -14.97 4.73 -4.74
CA VAL A 284 -14.23 4.30 -3.55
C VAL A 284 -13.49 3.01 -3.92
N SER A 285 -12.17 3.06 -3.88
CA SER A 285 -11.24 2.03 -4.32
C SER A 285 -10.42 1.47 -3.16
N ALA A 286 -11.02 1.44 -1.97
CA ALA A 286 -10.37 1.04 -0.74
C ALA A 286 -9.94 -0.43 -0.78
N ASP A 287 -8.86 -0.71 -0.05
CA ASP A 287 -8.32 -2.04 0.21
C ASP A 287 -8.91 -2.59 1.50
N VAL A 288 -9.21 -1.72 2.46
CA VAL A 288 -9.80 -2.04 3.75
C VAL A 288 -10.75 -0.93 4.16
N ILE A 289 -11.93 -1.29 4.66
CA ILE A 289 -12.89 -0.34 5.23
C ILE A 289 -13.06 -0.62 6.72
N PHE A 290 -12.76 0.38 7.54
CA PHE A 290 -13.13 0.41 8.95
C PHE A 290 -14.41 1.23 9.11
N VAL A 291 -15.39 0.68 9.79
CA VAL A 291 -16.61 1.39 10.18
C VAL A 291 -16.61 1.54 11.68
N THR A 292 -16.76 2.75 12.21
CA THR A 292 -16.93 2.95 13.66
C THR A 292 -18.35 3.42 13.94
N SER A 293 -19.00 2.81 14.94
CA SER A 293 -20.36 3.18 15.35
C SER A 293 -20.57 2.90 16.84
N MET A 294 -21.54 3.54 17.48
CA MET A 294 -22.03 3.11 18.79
C MET A 294 -22.93 1.87 18.72
N TYR A 295 -23.43 1.54 17.53
CA TYR A 295 -24.30 0.40 17.31
C TYR A 295 -23.52 -0.81 16.78
N SER A 296 -23.88 -2.00 17.25
CA SER A 296 -23.51 -3.23 16.54
C SER A 296 -24.13 -3.23 15.12
N PRO A 297 -23.63 -4.03 14.17
CA PRO A 297 -24.24 -4.14 12.85
C PRO A 297 -25.75 -4.44 12.89
N GLU A 298 -26.16 -5.32 13.81
CA GLU A 298 -27.56 -5.71 13.98
C GLU A 298 -28.39 -4.56 14.54
N GLN A 299 -27.89 -3.87 15.56
CA GLN A 299 -28.56 -2.71 16.15
C GLN A 299 -28.68 -1.57 15.12
N PHE A 300 -27.62 -1.34 14.35
CA PHE A 300 -27.60 -0.33 13.30
C PHE A 300 -28.68 -0.64 12.26
N PHE A 301 -28.72 -1.87 11.76
CA PHE A 301 -29.72 -2.31 10.79
C PHE A 301 -31.15 -2.16 11.31
N ILE A 302 -31.40 -2.55 12.57
CA ILE A 302 -32.72 -2.42 13.20
C ILE A 302 -33.14 -0.95 13.32
N ALA A 303 -32.21 -0.07 13.69
CA ALA A 303 -32.49 1.35 13.82
C ALA A 303 -32.62 2.07 12.45
N SER A 304 -31.97 1.57 11.40
CA SER A 304 -32.01 2.15 10.04
C SER A 304 -33.20 1.67 9.21
N SER A 305 -33.73 0.48 9.45
CA SER A 305 -34.76 -0.11 8.60
C SER A 305 -36.17 0.14 9.13
N ILE A 306 -37.03 0.69 8.27
CA ILE A 306 -38.46 0.90 8.54
C ILE A 306 -39.29 -0.32 8.10
N ASN A 307 -38.71 -1.25 7.31
CA ASN A 307 -39.43 -2.40 6.74
C ASN A 307 -38.55 -3.66 6.67
N PHE A 308 -38.58 -4.45 7.74
CA PHE A 308 -37.83 -5.70 7.91
C PHE A 308 -38.21 -6.81 6.91
N ASP A 309 -39.38 -6.73 6.30
CA ASP A 309 -39.86 -7.72 5.32
C ASP A 309 -39.26 -7.50 3.91
N LYS A 310 -38.77 -6.28 3.61
CA LYS A 310 -38.26 -5.92 2.28
C LYS A 310 -36.74 -5.95 2.17
N GLU A 311 -36.03 -5.72 3.26
CA GLU A 311 -34.57 -5.67 3.27
C GLU A 311 -34.06 -6.69 4.29
N PRO A 312 -33.54 -7.85 3.89
CA PRO A 312 -33.07 -8.85 4.85
C PRO A 312 -31.75 -8.40 5.46
N ILE A 313 -31.58 -8.55 6.78
CA ILE A 313 -30.36 -8.20 7.53
C ILE A 313 -29.10 -8.84 6.95
N ASP A 314 -29.25 -10.01 6.32
CA ASP A 314 -28.19 -10.72 5.60
C ASP A 314 -27.54 -9.85 4.51
N GLN A 315 -28.22 -8.82 3.97
CA GLN A 315 -27.61 -7.84 3.08
C GLN A 315 -26.48 -7.08 3.76
N LEU A 316 -26.65 -6.66 5.01
CA LEU A 316 -25.59 -5.96 5.74
C LEU A 316 -24.54 -6.96 6.23
N LEU A 317 -24.95 -8.02 6.93
CA LEU A 317 -24.02 -8.90 7.63
C LEU A 317 -23.06 -9.62 6.69
N ARG A 318 -23.50 -10.00 5.48
CA ARG A 318 -22.62 -10.66 4.49
C ARG A 318 -21.50 -9.78 3.95
N ARG A 319 -21.59 -8.46 4.18
CA ARG A 319 -20.61 -7.46 3.73
C ARG A 319 -19.58 -7.12 4.81
N ILE A 320 -19.79 -7.62 6.03
CA ILE A 320 -18.91 -7.37 7.18
C ILE A 320 -18.03 -8.60 7.39
N SER A 321 -16.73 -8.43 7.24
CA SER A 321 -15.76 -9.52 7.39
C SER A 321 -15.47 -9.81 8.85
N SER A 322 -15.37 -8.76 9.68
CA SER A 322 -15.10 -8.90 11.12
C SER A 322 -15.76 -7.78 11.92
N VAL A 323 -16.06 -8.09 13.18
CA VAL A 323 -16.61 -7.14 14.14
C VAL A 323 -15.68 -7.03 15.33
N CYS A 324 -15.33 -5.81 15.72
CA CYS A 324 -14.54 -5.50 16.88
C CYS A 324 -15.43 -4.84 17.93
N TYR A 325 -15.60 -5.48 19.07
CA TYR A 325 -16.24 -4.85 20.23
C TYR A 325 -15.18 -4.24 21.12
N VAL A 326 -15.31 -2.94 21.40
CA VAL A 326 -14.38 -2.14 22.18
C VAL A 326 -15.06 -1.75 23.49
N LYS A 327 -14.52 -2.20 24.62
CA LYS A 327 -14.99 -1.83 25.96
C LYS A 327 -13.87 -1.18 26.77
N PRO A 328 -14.19 -0.18 27.62
CA PRO A 328 -13.21 0.38 28.54
C PRO A 328 -12.80 -0.69 29.56
N VAL A 329 -11.51 -0.73 29.92
CA VAL A 329 -10.98 -1.64 30.95
C VAL A 329 -11.25 -1.07 32.35
N ASN A 330 -11.14 0.25 32.53
CA ASN A 330 -11.42 0.97 33.77
C ASN A 330 -12.17 2.29 33.46
N ASP A 331 -13.01 2.75 34.39
CA ASP A 331 -13.64 4.08 34.31
C ASP A 331 -12.56 5.18 34.34
N GLY A 332 -12.12 5.62 33.16
CA GLY A 332 -11.22 6.76 32.99
C GLY A 332 -9.81 6.49 32.46
N GLU A 333 -9.43 5.23 32.17
CA GLU A 333 -8.16 4.92 31.49
C GLU A 333 -8.37 4.58 30.01
N TYR A 334 -7.48 5.09 29.14
CA TYR A 334 -7.46 4.87 27.68
C TYR A 334 -7.16 3.41 27.27
N LEU A 335 -7.22 2.46 28.21
CA LEU A 335 -7.07 1.04 27.93
C LEU A 335 -8.43 0.48 27.55
N ALA A 336 -8.55 0.01 26.31
CA ALA A 336 -9.73 -0.67 25.82
C ALA A 336 -9.41 -2.14 25.55
N GLU A 337 -10.29 -3.02 26.01
CA GLU A 337 -10.26 -4.42 25.59
C GLU A 337 -11.00 -4.54 24.27
N VAL A 338 -10.34 -5.13 23.27
CA VAL A 338 -10.90 -5.34 21.94
C VAL A 338 -11.15 -6.82 21.71
N ASN A 339 -12.42 -7.18 21.55
CA ASN A 339 -12.85 -8.52 21.19
C ASN A 339 -13.17 -8.58 19.71
N VAL A 340 -12.46 -9.46 18.99
CA VAL A 340 -12.58 -9.60 17.53
C VAL A 340 -13.37 -10.85 17.19
N PHE A 341 -14.42 -10.66 16.41
CA PHE A 341 -15.30 -11.70 15.93
C PHE A 341 -15.21 -11.78 14.41
N LYS A 342 -15.19 -13.00 13.86
CA LYS A 342 -15.32 -13.22 12.43
C LYS A 342 -16.77 -13.49 12.09
N MET A 343 -17.27 -12.83 11.04
CA MET A 343 -18.60 -13.13 10.52
C MET A 343 -18.56 -14.45 9.74
N ASN A 344 -19.46 -15.37 10.06
CA ASN A 344 -19.58 -16.65 9.34
C ASN A 344 -21.00 -16.88 8.85
N LYS A 345 -21.10 -17.46 7.65
CA LYS A 345 -22.36 -17.94 7.10
C LYS A 345 -22.69 -19.31 7.70
N LEU A 346 -23.95 -19.48 8.12
CA LEU A 346 -24.55 -20.70 8.63
C LEU A 346 -25.30 -21.43 7.51
N ASP A 347 -25.43 -22.74 7.65
CA ASP A 347 -26.21 -23.58 6.74
C ASP A 347 -27.72 -23.31 6.90
N GLU A 348 -28.18 -23.18 8.16
CA GLU A 348 -29.58 -22.90 8.52
C GLU A 348 -29.73 -21.50 9.15
N PRO A 349 -30.85 -20.78 8.89
CA PRO A 349 -31.07 -19.48 9.48
C PRO A 349 -31.38 -19.58 10.98
N VAL A 350 -30.86 -18.63 11.75
CA VAL A 350 -31.13 -18.45 13.18
C VAL A 350 -31.99 -17.21 13.40
N VAL A 351 -32.76 -17.19 14.49
CA VAL A 351 -33.48 -15.99 14.93
C VAL A 351 -32.55 -15.21 15.87
N ILE A 352 -32.38 -13.93 15.57
CA ILE A 352 -31.74 -12.97 16.46
C ILE A 352 -32.84 -12.05 17.02
N GLU A 353 -32.88 -11.93 18.35
CA GLU A 353 -33.75 -10.96 19.02
C GLU A 353 -33.08 -9.59 18.98
N GLY A 354 -33.72 -8.62 18.34
CA GLY A 354 -33.33 -7.21 18.41
C GLY A 354 -33.60 -6.63 19.80
N LYS A 355 -32.70 -5.79 20.33
CA LYS A 355 -33.01 -4.98 21.52
C LYS A 355 -34.11 -3.97 21.18
N PHE A 356 -35.04 -3.83 22.13
CA PHE A 356 -36.22 -2.96 22.18
C PHE A 356 -36.27 -1.83 21.14
N ASP A 357 -37.33 -1.84 20.32
CA ASP A 357 -37.82 -0.61 19.71
C ASP A 357 -38.30 0.32 20.84
N TYR A 358 -37.50 1.34 21.18
CA TYR A 358 -37.81 2.31 22.23
C TYR A 358 -39.07 3.14 21.91
N ILE A 359 -39.53 3.14 20.66
CA ILE A 359 -40.69 3.91 20.19
C ILE A 359 -41.97 3.03 20.22
N ALA A 360 -41.88 1.76 19.82
CA ALA A 360 -43.05 0.87 19.69
C ALA A 360 -43.21 -0.18 20.80
N GLY A 361 -42.21 -0.37 21.67
CA GLY A 361 -42.26 -1.33 22.78
C GLY A 361 -42.37 -2.80 22.35
N LYS A 362 -42.04 -3.14 21.10
CA LYS A 362 -42.10 -4.50 20.57
C LYS A 362 -40.69 -5.07 20.39
N LYS A 363 -40.53 -6.35 20.76
CA LYS A 363 -39.38 -7.15 20.34
C LYS A 363 -39.45 -7.34 18.82
N VAL A 364 -38.39 -6.95 18.12
CA VAL A 364 -38.25 -7.22 16.68
C VAL A 364 -37.41 -8.48 16.55
N GLU A 365 -37.98 -9.51 15.95
CA GLU A 365 -37.28 -10.75 15.63
C GLU A 365 -36.86 -10.72 14.16
N VAL A 366 -35.58 -10.98 13.90
CA VAL A 366 -35.05 -11.04 12.54
C VAL A 366 -34.38 -12.40 12.33
N LYS A 367 -34.61 -13.01 11.16
CA LYS A 367 -33.93 -14.25 10.76
C LYS A 367 -32.67 -13.93 9.97
N THR A 368 -31.56 -14.58 10.29
CA THR A 368 -30.29 -14.41 9.59
C THR A 368 -29.55 -15.73 9.39
N ARG A 369 -28.78 -15.83 8.32
CA ARG A 369 -27.79 -16.92 8.13
C ARG A 369 -26.38 -16.52 8.56
N TYR A 370 -26.20 -15.44 9.31
CA TYR A 370 -24.87 -14.97 9.71
C TYR A 370 -24.74 -14.92 11.23
N GLN A 371 -23.58 -15.32 11.72
CA GLN A 371 -23.27 -15.30 13.15
C GLN A 371 -21.81 -14.92 13.38
N LEU A 372 -21.60 -14.09 14.41
CA LEU A 372 -20.29 -13.77 14.95
C LEU A 372 -19.71 -14.97 15.68
N ARG A 373 -18.49 -15.38 15.30
CA ARG A 373 -17.69 -16.34 16.05
C ARG A 373 -16.45 -15.66 16.59
N GLU A 374 -16.21 -15.85 17.88
CA GLU A 374 -15.01 -15.33 18.52
C GLU A 374 -13.77 -15.89 17.84
N THR A 375 -12.84 -14.99 17.49
CA THR A 375 -11.55 -15.41 16.95
C THR A 375 -10.68 -15.87 18.11
N LYS A 376 -10.22 -17.13 18.10
CA LYS A 376 -9.16 -17.53 19.03
C LYS A 376 -7.95 -16.66 18.72
N LYS A 377 -7.50 -15.83 19.68
CA LYS A 377 -6.17 -15.20 19.60
C LYS A 377 -5.17 -16.30 19.30
N LYS A 378 -4.62 -16.33 18.08
CA LYS A 378 -3.29 -16.91 17.91
C LYS A 378 -2.37 -15.87 18.53
N ASN A 379 -1.82 -16.22 19.69
CA ASN A 379 -0.74 -15.46 20.32
C ASN A 379 0.40 -15.26 19.33
#